data_AF-A7NG08-F1
#
_entry.id   AF-A7NG08-F1
#
_cell.length_a   1.000
_cell.length_b   1.000
_cell.length_c   1.000
_cell.angle_alpha   90.00
_cell.angle_beta   90.00
_cell.angle_gamma   90.00
#
_symmetry.space_group_name_H-M   'P 1'
#
loop_
_entity.id
_entity.type
_entity.pdbx_description
1 polymer ?
#
loop_
_entity_poly.entity_id
_entity_poly.type
_entity_poly.pdbx_seq_one_letter_code
_entity_poly.pdbx_strand_id
1 'polypeptide(L)'
;MTPAELLSFLGLAWSRLLLFPGGICLIIAVWLAEAFAQRPTSQGLRSFPTAWLSAPLPASAVALPWLGVALLPLPGAVALSRPIDLATVIALLEWPRLLAISTDLQYGNRARGVQRLAAALNGYPPLILALVLLSLGTGTLEVAGLLRIPDGATPLWQAVWFWLGAGALILALPPLIEIGPFALDAPDELRPGLRLRMLGIILIAALPGVALLTRDGADEWWRTALPPLTLGGALWIVHRSARLQSALRWARIYLGYDLLLALALLAAGLLALQARLA
;
A
#
# COMPACT_ATOMS: atom_id res chain seq x y z
N MET A 1 0.88 -7.70 17.92
CA MET A 1 1.65 -8.80 17.31
C MET A 1 3.07 -8.79 17.89
N THR A 2 3.59 -9.91 18.36
CA THR A 2 4.94 -10.01 18.95
C THR A 2 5.99 -10.37 17.89
N PRO A 3 7.30 -10.12 18.14
CA PRO A 3 8.37 -10.54 17.24
C PRO A 3 8.40 -12.06 17.01
N ALA A 4 8.05 -12.84 18.05
CA ALA A 4 7.96 -14.30 17.96
C ALA A 4 6.82 -14.75 17.04
N GLU A 5 5.67 -14.05 17.08
CA GLU A 5 4.56 -14.32 16.15
C GLU A 5 4.96 -14.03 14.70
N LEU A 6 5.65 -12.91 14.44
CA LEU A 6 6.20 -12.56 13.13
C LEU A 6 7.17 -13.63 12.59
N LEU A 7 8.06 -14.13 13.43
CA LEU A 7 8.99 -15.21 13.06
C LEU A 7 8.26 -16.53 12.77
N SER A 8 7.19 -16.85 13.51
CA SER A 8 6.37 -18.03 13.22
C SER A 8 5.66 -17.89 11.87
N PHE A 9 5.14 -16.70 11.56
CA PHE A 9 4.54 -16.41 10.26
C PHE A 9 5.57 -16.48 9.13
N LEU A 10 6.81 -16.04 9.37
CA LEU A 10 7.92 -16.19 8.42
C LEU A 10 8.19 -17.66 8.10
N GLY A 11 8.23 -18.52 9.13
CA GLY A 11 8.41 -19.95 8.99
C GLY A 11 7.27 -20.64 8.22
N LEU A 12 6.04 -20.16 8.38
CA LEU A 12 4.86 -20.67 7.67
C LEU A 12 4.72 -20.11 6.24
N ALA A 13 5.17 -18.88 6.01
CA ALA A 13 5.09 -18.17 4.74
C ALA A 13 6.36 -18.30 3.88
N TRP A 14 7.30 -19.19 4.23
CA TRP A 14 8.56 -19.34 3.50
C TRP A 14 8.35 -19.64 2.01
N SER A 15 7.34 -20.45 1.67
CA SER A 15 6.95 -20.73 0.29
C SER A 15 6.36 -19.51 -0.42
N ARG A 16 5.66 -18.64 0.31
CA ARG A 16 5.15 -17.36 -0.21
C ARG A 16 6.26 -16.33 -0.42
N LEU A 17 7.30 -16.37 0.44
CA LEU A 17 8.50 -15.55 0.33
C LEU A 17 9.36 -15.98 -0.87
N LEU A 18 9.43 -17.26 -1.22
CA LEU A 18 10.28 -17.73 -2.31
C LEU A 18 9.56 -17.84 -3.67
N LEU A 19 8.34 -18.40 -3.71
CA LEU A 19 7.76 -18.93 -4.95
C LEU A 19 6.57 -18.13 -5.51
N PHE A 20 5.58 -17.74 -4.69
CA PHE A 20 4.37 -17.07 -5.23
C PHE A 20 3.50 -16.35 -4.18
N PRO A 21 2.84 -15.22 -4.49
CA PRO A 21 3.02 -14.34 -5.66
C PRO A 21 3.94 -13.13 -5.37
N GLY A 22 4.40 -12.96 -4.13
CA GLY A 22 5.10 -11.76 -3.65
C GLY A 22 6.61 -11.91 -3.44
N GLY A 23 7.15 -13.10 -3.70
CA GLY A 23 8.51 -13.49 -3.31
C GLY A 23 9.63 -12.97 -4.21
N ILE A 24 10.38 -13.91 -4.80
CA ILE A 24 11.45 -13.63 -5.76
C ILE A 24 10.91 -12.92 -7.01
N CYS A 25 9.71 -13.27 -7.48
CA CYS A 25 9.07 -12.64 -8.64
C CYS A 25 8.88 -11.12 -8.45
N LEU A 26 8.56 -10.67 -7.24
CA LEU A 26 8.37 -9.25 -6.94
C LEU A 26 9.71 -8.50 -6.93
N ILE A 27 10.75 -9.12 -6.37
CA ILE A 27 12.13 -8.59 -6.43
C ILE A 27 12.62 -8.51 -7.87
N ILE A 28 12.37 -9.55 -8.68
CA ILE A 28 12.67 -9.57 -10.12
C ILE A 28 11.88 -8.50 -10.86
N ALA A 29 10.59 -8.32 -10.55
CA ALA A 29 9.76 -7.30 -11.19
C ALA A 29 10.25 -5.88 -10.88
N VAL A 30 10.64 -5.62 -9.63
CA VAL A 30 11.27 -4.34 -9.24
C VAL A 30 12.60 -4.15 -9.98
N TRP A 31 13.44 -5.19 -10.03
CA TRP A 31 14.72 -5.15 -10.73
C TRP A 31 14.55 -4.89 -12.24
N LEU A 32 13.63 -5.60 -12.90
CA LEU A 32 13.31 -5.39 -14.32
C LEU A 32 12.78 -3.97 -14.55
N ALA A 33 11.86 -3.50 -13.70
CA ALA A 33 11.33 -2.13 -13.81
C ALA A 33 12.45 -1.08 -13.69
N GLU A 34 13.45 -1.29 -12.83
CA GLU A 34 14.62 -0.42 -12.74
C GLU A 34 15.52 -0.53 -13.98
N ALA A 35 15.76 -1.73 -14.48
CA ALA A 35 16.55 -1.96 -15.69
C ALA A 35 15.94 -1.27 -16.92
N PHE A 36 14.61 -1.27 -17.04
CA PHE A 36 13.90 -0.58 -18.14
C PHE A 36 13.76 0.93 -17.94
N ALA A 37 13.71 1.42 -16.70
CA ALA A 37 13.62 2.85 -16.40
C ALA A 37 14.94 3.59 -16.65
N GLN A 38 16.08 2.91 -16.54
CA GLN A 38 17.38 3.44 -16.91
C GLN A 38 17.53 3.45 -18.44
N ARG A 39 17.30 4.61 -19.07
CA ARG A 39 17.58 4.80 -20.51
C ARG A 39 19.07 4.52 -20.80
N PRO A 40 19.40 4.05 -22.01
CA PRO A 40 20.75 3.62 -22.41
C PRO A 40 21.64 4.84 -22.65
N THR A 41 22.03 5.52 -21.58
CA THR A 41 23.14 6.48 -21.61
C THR A 41 24.20 5.94 -20.67
N SER A 42 25.06 5.11 -21.24
CA SER A 42 26.39 4.80 -20.72
C SER A 42 26.43 3.98 -19.43
N GLN A 43 26.14 2.69 -19.56
CA GLN A 43 26.99 1.57 -19.11
C GLN A 43 26.18 0.27 -19.23
N GLY A 44 26.76 -0.75 -19.89
CA GLY A 44 26.10 -2.02 -20.18
C GLY A 44 25.55 -2.72 -18.94
N LEU A 45 24.58 -3.63 -19.14
CA LEU A 45 23.93 -4.52 -18.16
C LEU A 45 24.63 -4.52 -16.80
N ARG A 46 24.34 -3.51 -15.97
CA ARG A 46 24.99 -3.36 -14.67
C ARG A 46 24.44 -4.42 -13.73
N SER A 47 25.37 -5.00 -12.97
CA SER A 47 25.18 -5.99 -11.91
C SER A 47 23.93 -5.75 -11.07
N PHE A 48 23.27 -6.84 -10.67
CA PHE A 48 22.26 -6.82 -9.61
C PHE A 48 22.76 -5.92 -8.48
N PRO A 49 22.00 -4.91 -8.00
CA PRO A 49 22.46 -4.10 -6.90
C PRO A 49 22.76 -5.06 -5.74
N THR A 50 23.98 -5.12 -5.25
CA THR A 50 24.35 -5.97 -4.09
C THR A 50 24.55 -5.13 -2.84
N ALA A 51 24.50 -3.80 -2.95
CA ALA A 51 24.72 -2.87 -1.84
C ALA A 51 23.75 -3.07 -0.65
N TRP A 52 22.55 -3.60 -0.91
CA TRP A 52 21.58 -3.95 0.12
C TRP A 52 21.89 -5.26 0.86
N LEU A 53 22.78 -6.11 0.32
CA LEU A 53 23.29 -7.30 1.01
C LEU A 53 24.46 -6.98 1.94
N SER A 54 25.13 -5.84 1.75
CA SER A 54 26.34 -5.46 2.49
C SER A 54 26.10 -4.63 3.75
N ALA A 55 24.89 -4.09 3.95
CA ALA A 55 24.59 -3.23 5.10
C ALA A 55 23.20 -3.50 5.70
N PRO A 56 23.07 -3.50 7.05
CA PRO A 56 21.83 -3.91 7.73
C PRO A 56 20.66 -2.94 7.48
N LEU A 57 20.93 -1.64 7.36
CA LEU A 57 19.90 -0.62 7.13
C LEU A 57 19.25 -0.74 5.74
N PRO A 58 20.01 -0.73 4.62
CA PRO A 58 19.46 -1.03 3.30
C PRO A 58 18.80 -2.41 3.19
N ALA A 59 19.34 -3.43 3.86
CA ALA A 59 18.73 -4.76 3.91
C ALA A 59 17.32 -4.69 4.53
N SER A 60 17.16 -4.00 5.66
CA SER A 60 15.86 -3.82 6.33
C SER A 60 14.84 -3.06 5.47
N ALA A 61 15.31 -2.11 4.66
CA ALA A 61 14.48 -1.34 3.74
C ALA A 61 13.82 -2.21 2.67
N VAL A 62 14.39 -3.36 2.33
CA VAL A 62 13.81 -4.32 1.39
C VAL A 62 13.11 -5.47 2.12
N ALA A 63 13.74 -6.04 3.16
CA ALA A 63 13.23 -7.22 3.85
C ALA A 63 11.87 -7.00 4.52
N LEU A 64 11.66 -5.83 5.14
CA LEU A 64 10.41 -5.53 5.84
C LEU A 64 9.22 -5.32 4.88
N PRO A 65 9.30 -4.48 3.83
CA PRO A 65 8.21 -4.39 2.87
C PRO A 65 7.99 -5.70 2.11
N TRP A 66 9.06 -6.48 1.87
CA TRP A 66 8.95 -7.80 1.25
C TRP A 66 8.11 -8.76 2.10
N LEU A 67 8.39 -8.81 3.41
CA LEU A 67 7.57 -9.52 4.37
C LEU A 67 6.13 -9.01 4.34
N GLY A 68 5.92 -7.69 4.35
CA GLY A 68 4.59 -7.07 4.26
C GLY A 68 3.79 -7.59 3.04
N VAL A 69 4.40 -7.64 1.85
CA VAL A 69 3.74 -8.16 0.65
C VAL A 69 3.48 -9.66 0.73
N ALA A 70 4.41 -10.46 1.28
CA ALA A 70 4.23 -11.90 1.43
C ALA A 70 3.09 -12.29 2.39
N LEU A 71 2.77 -11.41 3.34
CA LEU A 71 1.66 -11.58 4.28
C LEU A 71 0.29 -11.24 3.67
N LEU A 72 0.22 -10.66 2.47
CA LEU A 72 -1.05 -10.36 1.81
C LEU A 72 -1.80 -11.65 1.41
N PRO A 73 -3.13 -11.70 1.57
CA PRO A 73 -3.96 -12.82 1.14
C PRO A 73 -4.25 -12.70 -0.37
N LEU A 74 -3.22 -12.88 -1.20
CA LEU A 74 -3.39 -12.86 -2.65
C LEU A 74 -4.03 -14.17 -3.15
N PRO A 75 -4.83 -14.16 -4.23
CA PRO A 75 -5.37 -15.38 -4.82
C PRO A 75 -4.26 -16.39 -5.14
N GLY A 76 -4.49 -17.67 -4.80
CA GLY A 76 -3.51 -18.75 -4.93
C GLY A 76 -2.47 -18.82 -3.79
N ALA A 77 -2.47 -17.89 -2.84
CA ALA A 77 -1.61 -17.98 -1.66
C ALA A 77 -2.17 -18.98 -0.63
N VAL A 78 -1.33 -19.90 -0.15
CA VAL A 78 -1.71 -20.91 0.87
C VAL A 78 -2.21 -20.21 2.13
N ALA A 79 -3.44 -20.45 2.58
CA ALA A 79 -4.03 -19.74 3.73
C ALA A 79 -3.12 -19.76 4.97
N LEU A 80 -2.99 -18.60 5.64
CA LEU A 80 -2.26 -18.52 6.90
C LEU A 80 -3.15 -19.04 8.04
N SER A 81 -2.54 -19.72 9.00
CA SER A 81 -3.23 -20.30 10.16
C SER A 81 -3.83 -19.25 11.11
N ARG A 82 -3.40 -17.99 11.01
CA ARG A 82 -3.86 -16.89 11.85
C ARG A 82 -4.07 -15.62 11.02
N PRO A 83 -5.12 -14.84 11.30
CA PRO A 83 -5.36 -13.57 10.64
C PRO A 83 -4.25 -12.55 10.92
N ILE A 84 -4.01 -11.68 9.94
CA ILE A 84 -3.01 -10.63 10.00
C ILE A 84 -3.69 -9.27 9.94
N ASP A 85 -3.33 -8.41 10.88
CA ASP A 85 -3.82 -7.03 10.94
C ASP A 85 -3.23 -6.18 9.81
N LEU A 86 -4.10 -5.41 9.15
CA LEU A 86 -3.75 -4.50 8.08
C LEU A 86 -2.78 -3.41 8.56
N ALA A 87 -2.92 -2.94 9.80
CA ALA A 87 -2.00 -1.99 10.41
C ALA A 87 -0.56 -2.54 10.48
N THR A 88 -0.41 -3.85 10.78
CA THR A 88 0.91 -4.49 10.83
C THR A 88 1.54 -4.55 9.44
N VAL A 89 0.77 -4.92 8.41
CA VAL A 89 1.28 -4.95 7.04
C VAL A 89 1.66 -3.55 6.56
N ILE A 90 0.83 -2.54 6.83
CA ILE A 90 1.14 -1.15 6.48
C ILE A 90 2.41 -0.69 7.20
N ALA A 91 2.60 -1.00 8.48
CA ALA A 91 3.80 -0.63 9.23
C ALA A 91 5.07 -1.25 8.61
N LEU A 92 5.01 -2.53 8.21
CA LEU A 92 6.11 -3.21 7.51
C LEU A 92 6.42 -2.55 6.16
N LEU A 93 5.39 -2.17 5.40
CA LEU A 93 5.53 -1.49 4.12
C LEU A 93 6.06 -0.06 4.26
N GLU A 94 5.70 0.68 5.32
CA GLU A 94 6.12 2.08 5.54
C GLU A 94 7.59 2.23 5.95
N TRP A 95 8.23 1.15 6.45
CA TRP A 95 9.62 1.17 6.93
C TRP A 95 10.63 1.90 6.01
N PRO A 96 10.75 1.58 4.70
CA PRO A 96 11.68 2.27 3.81
C PRO A 96 11.41 3.77 3.69
N ARG A 97 10.16 4.22 3.85
CA ARG A 97 9.82 5.64 3.83
C ARG A 97 10.31 6.34 5.09
N LEU A 98 10.11 5.71 6.26
CA LEU A 98 10.61 6.24 7.53
C LEU A 98 12.14 6.35 7.53
N LEU A 99 12.82 5.34 6.98
CA LEU A 99 14.26 5.41 6.76
C LEU A 99 14.63 6.58 5.86
N ALA A 100 13.98 6.73 4.70
CA ALA A 100 14.25 7.83 3.77
C ALA A 100 14.02 9.22 4.41
N ILE A 101 12.96 9.39 5.20
CA ILE A 101 12.71 10.63 5.96
C ILE A 101 13.84 10.86 6.97
N SER A 102 14.22 9.84 7.73
CA SER A 102 15.28 9.97 8.74
C SER A 102 16.63 10.32 8.12
N THR A 103 17.00 9.69 7.00
CA THR A 103 18.25 9.96 6.29
C THR A 103 18.26 11.35 5.68
N ASP A 104 17.15 11.77 5.06
CA ASP A 104 17.01 13.10 4.46
C ASP A 104 17.06 14.21 5.53
N LEU A 105 16.55 13.96 6.74
CA LEU A 105 16.56 14.93 7.86
C LEU A 105 17.90 14.99 8.61
N GLN A 106 18.59 13.87 8.80
CA GLN A 106 19.81 13.78 9.61
C GLN A 106 21.09 14.07 8.82
N TYR A 107 21.22 13.48 7.63
CA TYR A 107 22.46 13.50 6.85
C TYR A 107 22.30 14.12 5.46
N GLY A 108 21.06 14.29 5.01
CA GLY A 108 20.74 14.77 3.68
C GLY A 108 20.26 16.22 3.63
N ASN A 109 19.48 16.49 2.59
CA ASN A 109 18.87 17.80 2.41
C ASN A 109 17.61 17.91 3.31
N ARG A 110 17.73 18.65 4.41
CA ARG A 110 16.63 18.87 5.37
C ARG A 110 15.34 19.35 4.70
N ALA A 111 15.41 20.19 3.66
CA ALA A 111 14.22 20.63 2.93
C ALA A 111 13.50 19.47 2.23
N ARG A 112 14.26 18.52 1.65
CA ARG A 112 13.73 17.30 1.06
C ARG A 112 13.11 16.39 2.12
N GLY A 113 13.75 16.25 3.28
CA GLY A 113 13.21 15.48 4.41
C GLY A 113 11.88 16.04 4.90
N VAL A 114 11.76 17.37 5.02
CA VAL A 114 10.50 18.05 5.35
C VAL A 114 9.44 17.85 4.26
N GLN A 115 9.81 17.90 2.98
CA GLN A 115 8.87 17.63 1.88
C GLN A 115 8.35 16.18 1.91
N ARG A 116 9.22 15.20 2.18
CA ARG A 116 8.85 13.79 2.29
C ARG A 116 7.93 13.54 3.49
N LEU A 117 8.24 14.16 4.63
CA LEU A 117 7.37 14.15 5.80
C LEU A 117 6.02 14.82 5.51
N ALA A 118 6.00 15.95 4.81
CA ALA A 118 4.76 16.61 4.41
C ALA A 118 3.92 15.71 3.49
N ALA A 119 4.52 15.04 2.51
CA ALA A 119 3.82 14.04 1.69
C ALA A 119 3.23 12.91 2.55
N ALA A 120 3.93 12.48 3.62
CA ALA A 120 3.42 11.47 4.54
C ALA A 120 2.21 11.97 5.32
N LEU A 121 2.29 13.20 5.84
CA LEU A 121 1.19 13.85 6.56
C LEU A 121 -0.03 14.14 5.68
N ASN A 122 0.13 14.24 4.35
CA ASN A 122 -1.01 14.35 3.43
C ASN A 122 -1.62 12.97 3.08
N GLY A 123 -0.88 11.87 3.30
CA GLY A 123 -1.35 10.52 2.99
C GLY A 123 -1.91 9.74 4.18
N TYR A 124 -1.41 9.99 5.40
CA TYR A 124 -1.84 9.26 6.59
C TYR A 124 -3.25 9.57 7.08
N PRO A 125 -3.73 10.82 7.12
CA PRO A 125 -5.12 11.09 7.49
C PRO A 125 -6.14 10.35 6.60
N PRO A 126 -6.08 10.44 5.26
CA PRO A 126 -7.05 9.72 4.43
C PRO A 126 -6.86 8.21 4.52
N LEU A 127 -5.64 7.72 4.71
CA LEU A 127 -5.38 6.31 4.98
C LEU A 127 -6.09 5.85 6.27
N ILE A 128 -5.89 6.53 7.38
CA ILE A 128 -6.49 6.19 8.67
C ILE A 128 -8.02 6.20 8.55
N LEU A 129 -8.59 7.25 7.94
CA LEU A 129 -10.03 7.37 7.75
C LEU A 129 -10.57 6.25 6.84
N ALA A 130 -9.85 5.90 5.77
CA ALA A 130 -10.18 4.76 4.91
C ALA A 130 -10.17 3.43 5.68
N LEU A 131 -9.15 3.20 6.52
CA LEU A 131 -9.05 1.99 7.35
C LEU A 131 -10.20 1.90 8.37
N VAL A 132 -10.59 3.02 8.98
CA VAL A 132 -11.75 3.05 9.89
C VAL A 132 -13.03 2.72 9.12
N LEU A 133 -13.28 3.34 7.96
CA LEU A 133 -14.46 3.03 7.12
C LEU A 133 -14.50 1.56 6.67
N LEU A 134 -13.35 1.02 6.26
CA LEU A 134 -13.21 -0.39 5.91
C LEU A 134 -13.49 -1.30 7.13
N SER A 135 -13.04 -0.91 8.32
CA SER A 135 -13.35 -1.67 9.55
C SER A 135 -14.83 -1.65 9.91
N LEU A 136 -15.53 -0.54 9.63
CA LEU A 136 -16.98 -0.45 9.79
C LEU A 136 -17.73 -1.29 8.77
N GLY A 137 -17.22 -1.38 7.53
CA GLY A 137 -17.82 -2.17 6.46
C GLY A 137 -17.58 -3.67 6.59
N THR A 138 -16.42 -4.09 7.10
CA THR A 138 -16.03 -5.50 7.20
C THR A 138 -16.16 -6.08 8.61
N GLY A 139 -16.27 -5.23 9.63
CA GLY A 139 -16.24 -5.61 11.05
C GLY A 139 -14.85 -6.00 11.57
N THR A 140 -13.78 -5.81 10.79
CA THR A 140 -12.42 -6.22 11.16
C THR A 140 -11.36 -5.30 10.56
N LEU A 141 -10.16 -5.27 11.15
CA LEU A 141 -8.96 -4.62 10.58
C LEU A 141 -7.99 -5.65 9.96
N GLU A 142 -8.43 -6.89 9.80
CA GLU A 142 -7.64 -7.94 9.15
C GLU A 142 -7.53 -7.70 7.65
N VAL A 143 -6.36 -8.00 7.07
CA VAL A 143 -6.15 -7.88 5.62
C VAL A 143 -7.12 -8.76 4.84
N ALA A 144 -7.47 -9.94 5.37
CA ALA A 144 -8.45 -10.83 4.77
C ALA A 144 -9.87 -10.23 4.72
N GLY A 145 -10.17 -9.26 5.58
CA GLY A 145 -11.43 -8.51 5.55
C GLY A 145 -11.62 -7.76 4.23
N LEU A 146 -10.54 -7.32 3.56
CA LEU A 146 -10.60 -6.62 2.27
C LEU A 146 -11.10 -7.52 1.13
N LEU A 147 -11.06 -8.85 1.30
CA LEU A 147 -11.57 -9.81 0.33
C LEU A 147 -13.05 -10.15 0.56
N ARG A 148 -13.62 -9.78 1.72
CA ARG A 148 -15.01 -10.09 2.08
C ARG A 148 -15.92 -9.00 1.53
N ILE A 149 -16.24 -9.10 0.24
CA ILE A 149 -17.13 -8.15 -0.41
C ILE A 149 -18.53 -8.25 0.18
N PRO A 150 -19.21 -7.12 0.44
CA PRO A 150 -20.60 -7.10 0.85
C PRO A 150 -21.51 -7.87 -0.13
N ASP A 151 -22.37 -8.72 0.41
CA ASP A 151 -23.31 -9.54 -0.36
C ASP A 151 -24.73 -8.98 -0.27
N GLY A 152 -25.67 -9.57 -1.02
CA GLY A 152 -27.08 -9.14 -0.98
C GLY A 152 -27.74 -9.26 0.41
N ALA A 153 -27.16 -10.03 1.31
CA ALA A 153 -27.60 -10.16 2.71
C ALA A 153 -26.95 -9.12 3.66
N THR A 154 -25.91 -8.41 3.21
CA THR A 154 -25.21 -7.41 4.03
C THR A 154 -26.08 -6.14 4.15
N PRO A 155 -26.25 -5.56 5.35
CA PRO A 155 -26.95 -4.30 5.52
C PRO A 155 -26.39 -3.20 4.59
N LEU A 156 -27.28 -2.46 3.92
CA LEU A 156 -26.91 -1.41 2.95
C LEU A 156 -25.82 -0.48 3.50
N TRP A 157 -25.93 -0.05 4.76
CA TRP A 157 -24.96 0.86 5.36
C TRP A 157 -23.56 0.26 5.49
N GLN A 158 -23.44 -1.02 5.84
CA GLN A 158 -22.13 -1.70 5.88
C GLN A 158 -21.51 -1.78 4.48
N ALA A 159 -22.33 -2.07 3.46
CA ALA A 159 -21.85 -2.06 2.07
C ALA A 159 -21.38 -0.67 1.62
N VAL A 160 -22.11 0.39 1.99
CA VAL A 160 -21.73 1.78 1.70
C VAL A 160 -20.40 2.13 2.39
N TRP A 161 -20.21 1.78 3.67
CA TRP A 161 -18.96 2.04 4.38
C TRP A 161 -17.77 1.28 3.78
N PHE A 162 -17.98 0.02 3.38
CA PHE A 162 -16.96 -0.76 2.69
C PHE A 162 -16.49 -0.07 1.41
N TRP A 163 -17.42 0.32 0.52
CA TRP A 163 -17.06 0.93 -0.76
C TRP A 163 -16.51 2.35 -0.62
N LEU A 164 -17.02 3.14 0.34
CA LEU A 164 -16.44 4.44 0.66
C LEU A 164 -15.01 4.29 1.20
N GLY A 165 -14.77 3.32 2.08
CA GLY A 165 -13.44 3.02 2.61
C GLY A 165 -12.47 2.53 1.52
N ALA A 166 -12.90 1.63 0.64
CA ALA A 166 -12.09 1.13 -0.48
C ALA A 166 -11.75 2.26 -1.47
N GLY A 167 -12.75 3.07 -1.84
CA GLY A 167 -12.54 4.26 -2.66
C GLY A 167 -11.59 5.25 -1.99
N ALA A 168 -11.69 5.41 -0.67
CA ALA A 168 -10.82 6.29 0.08
C ALA A 168 -9.37 5.85 0.14
N LEU A 169 -9.16 4.56 0.29
CA LEU A 169 -7.84 3.96 0.22
C LEU A 169 -7.19 4.21 -1.16
N ILE A 170 -7.94 4.09 -2.25
CA ILE A 170 -7.47 4.39 -3.61
C ILE A 170 -7.09 5.87 -3.77
N LEU A 171 -7.93 6.78 -3.26
CA LEU A 171 -7.69 8.22 -3.36
C LEU A 171 -6.51 8.69 -2.48
N ALA A 172 -6.20 7.96 -1.41
CA ALA A 172 -5.03 8.20 -0.57
C ALA A 172 -3.71 7.80 -1.23
N LEU A 173 -3.73 7.00 -2.32
CA LEU A 173 -2.52 6.45 -2.94
C LEU A 173 -1.51 7.52 -3.37
N PRO A 174 -1.87 8.62 -4.07
CA PRO A 174 -0.88 9.54 -4.61
C PRO A 174 0.14 10.09 -3.60
N PRO A 175 -0.25 10.64 -2.44
CA PRO A 175 0.69 11.06 -1.40
C PRO A 175 1.33 9.88 -0.65
N LEU A 176 0.65 8.73 -0.54
CA LEU A 176 1.22 7.53 0.07
C LEU A 176 2.40 7.03 -0.76
N ILE A 177 2.24 6.77 -2.05
CA ILE A 177 3.29 6.20 -2.89
C ILE A 177 4.23 7.23 -3.52
N GLU A 178 4.13 8.51 -3.11
CA GLU A 178 5.00 9.60 -3.56
C GLU A 178 4.98 9.77 -5.10
N ILE A 179 3.78 9.94 -5.68
CA ILE A 179 3.61 10.19 -7.13
C ILE A 179 3.04 11.58 -7.42
N GLY A 180 3.17 12.02 -8.68
CA GLY A 180 2.67 13.30 -9.15
C GLY A 180 3.33 14.47 -8.41
N PRO A 181 2.54 15.33 -7.74
CA PRO A 181 3.06 16.52 -7.05
C PRO A 181 3.82 16.19 -5.75
N PHE A 182 3.71 14.96 -5.27
CA PHE A 182 4.43 14.47 -4.08
C PHE A 182 5.66 13.63 -4.45
N ALA A 183 5.98 13.54 -5.75
CA ALA A 183 7.10 12.75 -6.21
C ALA A 183 8.43 13.36 -5.73
N LEU A 184 9.20 12.56 -5.02
CA LEU A 184 10.53 12.89 -4.56
C LEU A 184 11.48 11.80 -5.06
N ASP A 185 12.67 12.20 -5.50
CA ASP A 185 13.68 11.20 -5.86
C ASP A 185 13.97 10.33 -4.63
N ALA A 186 14.33 9.07 -4.85
CA ALA A 186 14.76 8.16 -3.79
C ALA A 186 16.29 8.13 -3.73
N PRO A 187 16.91 8.07 -2.53
CA PRO A 187 18.31 7.64 -2.39
C PRO A 187 18.50 6.28 -3.08
N ASP A 188 19.60 6.11 -3.83
CA ASP A 188 19.82 4.89 -4.64
C ASP A 188 19.72 3.60 -3.80
N GLU A 189 20.25 3.62 -2.57
CA GLU A 189 20.25 2.47 -1.66
C GLU A 189 18.86 2.08 -1.14
N LEU A 190 17.94 3.04 -1.03
CA LEU A 190 16.58 2.81 -0.50
C LEU A 190 15.53 2.65 -1.60
N ARG A 191 15.89 2.96 -2.85
CA ARG A 191 15.00 2.87 -4.02
C ARG A 191 14.29 1.51 -4.16
N PRO A 192 14.96 0.34 -4.06
CA PRO A 192 14.26 -0.94 -4.20
C PRO A 192 13.21 -1.14 -3.09
N GLY A 193 13.53 -0.77 -1.85
CA GLY A 193 12.60 -0.82 -0.73
C GLY A 193 11.37 0.08 -0.92
N LEU A 194 11.57 1.31 -1.39
CA LEU A 194 10.49 2.25 -1.69
C LEU A 194 9.60 1.78 -2.85
N ARG A 195 10.17 1.11 -3.87
CA ARG A 195 9.39 0.48 -4.95
C ARG A 195 8.57 -0.69 -4.44
N LEU A 196 9.16 -1.52 -3.58
CA LEU A 196 8.46 -2.66 -2.97
C LEU A 196 7.29 -2.20 -2.10
N ARG A 197 7.52 -1.16 -1.30
CA ARG A 197 6.46 -0.45 -0.56
C ARG A 197 5.35 0.02 -1.48
N MET A 198 5.69 0.74 -2.56
CA MET A 198 4.70 1.24 -3.52
C MET A 198 3.84 0.09 -4.08
N LEU A 199 4.47 -1.01 -4.50
CA LEU A 199 3.76 -2.19 -4.98
C LEU A 199 2.87 -2.80 -3.90
N GLY A 200 3.36 -2.96 -2.67
CA GLY A 200 2.56 -3.50 -1.56
C GLY A 200 1.33 -2.66 -1.25
N ILE A 201 1.46 -1.33 -1.22
CA ILE A 201 0.34 -0.41 -0.98
C ILE A 201 -0.68 -0.44 -2.14
N ILE A 202 -0.21 -0.51 -3.39
CA ILE A 202 -1.07 -0.71 -4.58
C ILE A 202 -1.83 -2.04 -4.48
N LEU A 203 -1.16 -3.12 -4.09
CA LEU A 203 -1.79 -4.43 -3.94
C LEU A 203 -2.88 -4.40 -2.87
N ILE A 204 -2.63 -3.79 -1.70
CA ILE A 204 -3.63 -3.62 -0.64
C ILE A 204 -4.87 -2.88 -1.18
N ALA A 205 -4.67 -1.77 -1.88
CA ALA A 205 -5.77 -0.98 -2.45
C ALA A 205 -6.52 -1.72 -3.58
N ALA A 206 -5.84 -2.65 -4.27
CA ALA A 206 -6.43 -3.47 -5.32
C ALA A 206 -7.21 -4.69 -4.78
N LEU A 207 -7.00 -5.13 -3.53
CA LEU A 207 -7.62 -6.34 -2.98
C LEU A 207 -9.16 -6.37 -3.10
N PRO A 208 -9.90 -5.29 -2.80
CA PRO A 208 -11.36 -5.29 -3.01
C PRO A 208 -11.75 -5.52 -4.48
N GLY A 209 -10.99 -4.96 -5.42
CA GLY A 209 -11.20 -5.19 -6.85
C GLY A 209 -10.87 -6.62 -7.29
N VAL A 210 -9.81 -7.20 -6.71
CA VAL A 210 -9.44 -8.60 -6.94
C VAL A 210 -10.55 -9.54 -6.46
N ALA A 211 -11.04 -9.34 -5.25
CA ALA A 211 -12.16 -10.12 -4.73
C ALA A 211 -13.42 -9.98 -5.60
N LEU A 212 -13.65 -8.80 -6.19
CA LEU A 212 -14.85 -8.54 -6.98
C LEU A 212 -14.84 -9.34 -8.28
N LEU A 213 -13.69 -9.40 -8.94
CA LEU A 213 -13.54 -10.12 -10.21
C LEU A 213 -13.41 -11.63 -10.03
N THR A 214 -12.92 -12.09 -8.87
CA THR A 214 -12.68 -13.51 -8.57
C THR A 214 -13.82 -14.19 -7.82
N ARG A 215 -14.88 -13.46 -7.47
CA ARG A 215 -16.03 -13.93 -6.69
C ARG A 215 -16.71 -15.19 -7.22
N ASP A 216 -16.77 -15.34 -8.53
CA ASP A 216 -17.47 -16.46 -9.18
C ASP A 216 -16.63 -17.76 -9.26
N GLY A 217 -15.44 -17.77 -8.64
CA GLY A 217 -14.57 -18.95 -8.62
C GLY A 217 -13.92 -19.29 -9.97
N ALA A 218 -14.00 -18.39 -10.95
CA ALA A 218 -13.30 -18.54 -12.22
C ALA A 218 -11.80 -18.30 -12.02
N ASP A 219 -11.01 -19.37 -12.13
CA ASP A 219 -9.54 -19.40 -11.99
C ASP A 219 -8.80 -18.74 -13.18
N GLU A 220 -9.28 -17.59 -13.64
CA GLU A 220 -8.64 -16.84 -14.70
C GLU A 220 -7.62 -15.87 -14.11
N TRP A 221 -6.33 -16.12 -14.38
CA TRP A 221 -5.22 -15.32 -13.86
C TRP A 221 -5.35 -13.81 -14.13
N TRP A 222 -5.99 -13.43 -15.25
CA TRP A 222 -6.18 -12.03 -15.62
C TRP A 222 -7.12 -11.29 -14.65
N ARG A 223 -8.09 -11.98 -14.02
CA ARG A 223 -8.99 -11.37 -13.02
C ARG A 223 -8.26 -10.95 -11.76
N THR A 224 -7.19 -11.66 -11.42
CA THR A 224 -6.31 -11.32 -10.29
C THR A 224 -5.34 -10.20 -10.67
N ALA A 225 -4.83 -10.21 -11.90
CA ALA A 225 -3.86 -9.21 -12.37
C ALA A 225 -4.50 -7.86 -12.76
N LEU A 226 -5.75 -7.86 -13.22
CA LEU A 226 -6.39 -6.67 -13.79
C LEU A 226 -6.51 -5.52 -12.77
N PRO A 227 -6.99 -5.71 -11.53
CA PRO A 227 -7.15 -4.61 -10.57
C PRO A 227 -5.84 -3.86 -10.23
N PRO A 228 -4.72 -4.54 -9.87
CA PRO A 228 -3.47 -3.81 -9.63
C PRO A 228 -2.90 -3.17 -10.90
N LEU A 229 -3.12 -3.76 -12.08
CA LEU A 229 -2.68 -3.17 -13.35
C LEU A 229 -3.48 -1.93 -13.74
N THR A 230 -4.80 -1.95 -13.60
CA THR A 230 -5.66 -0.79 -13.88
C THR A 230 -5.39 0.34 -12.89
N LEU A 231 -5.20 0.01 -11.61
CA LEU A 231 -4.80 0.97 -10.58
C LEU A 231 -3.43 1.56 -10.89
N GLY A 232 -2.43 0.75 -11.23
CA GLY A 232 -1.10 1.19 -11.64
C GLY A 232 -1.14 2.10 -12.87
N GLY A 233 -1.93 1.76 -13.89
CA GLY A 233 -2.14 2.58 -15.08
C GLY A 233 -2.78 3.94 -14.77
N ALA A 234 -3.84 3.95 -13.93
CA ALA A 234 -4.49 5.17 -13.49
C ALA A 234 -3.52 6.07 -12.69
N LEU A 235 -2.76 5.49 -11.77
CA LEU A 235 -1.73 6.19 -10.99
C LEU A 235 -0.62 6.75 -11.88
N TRP A 236 -0.24 6.06 -12.95
CA TRP A 236 0.72 6.56 -13.93
C TRP A 236 0.18 7.78 -14.69
N ILE A 237 -1.09 7.77 -15.10
CA ILE A 237 -1.76 8.91 -15.74
C ILE A 237 -1.80 10.11 -14.79
N VAL A 238 -2.18 9.88 -13.52
CA VAL A 238 -2.16 10.91 -12.47
C VAL A 238 -0.74 11.45 -12.26
N HIS A 239 0.25 10.57 -12.16
CA HIS A 239 1.65 10.97 -12.03
C HIS A 239 2.06 11.89 -13.18
N ARG A 240 1.80 11.49 -14.43
CA ARG A 240 2.19 12.26 -15.62
C ARG A 240 1.48 13.61 -15.73
N SER A 241 0.19 13.66 -15.40
CA SER A 241 -0.62 14.88 -15.51
C SER A 241 -0.39 15.87 -14.36
N ALA A 242 -0.06 15.37 -13.16
CA ALA A 242 0.08 16.19 -11.97
C ALA A 242 1.53 16.53 -11.58
N ARG A 243 2.55 15.97 -12.27
CA ARG A 243 3.98 16.17 -11.94
C ARG A 243 4.43 17.63 -11.90
N LEU A 244 3.86 18.48 -12.75
CA LEU A 244 4.23 19.90 -12.84
C LEU A 244 3.34 20.81 -11.96
N GLN A 245 2.39 20.24 -11.23
CA GLN A 245 1.46 21.01 -10.40
C GLN A 245 2.04 21.25 -9.00
N SER A 246 1.59 22.32 -8.35
CA SER A 246 2.06 22.64 -7.00
C SER A 246 1.50 21.66 -5.95
N ALA A 247 2.38 21.15 -5.09
CA ALA A 247 1.99 20.29 -3.96
C ALA A 247 0.98 20.96 -3.02
N LEU A 248 1.01 22.29 -2.92
CA LEU A 248 0.12 23.07 -2.05
C LEU A 248 -1.34 23.02 -2.51
N ARG A 249 -1.61 23.02 -3.82
CA ARG A 249 -2.97 22.84 -4.35
C ARG A 249 -3.52 21.48 -3.98
N TRP A 250 -2.70 20.45 -4.11
CA TRP A 250 -3.08 19.08 -3.78
C TRP A 250 -3.28 18.89 -2.27
N ALA A 251 -2.43 19.48 -1.43
CA ALA A 251 -2.62 19.45 0.02
C ALA A 251 -3.99 20.03 0.45
N ARG A 252 -4.46 21.09 -0.21
CA ARG A 252 -5.81 21.64 0.05
C ARG A 252 -6.93 20.70 -0.39
N ILE A 253 -6.74 20.01 -1.52
CA ILE A 253 -7.69 19.00 -2.00
C ILE A 253 -7.77 17.85 -0.99
N TYR A 254 -6.62 17.36 -0.51
CA TYR A 254 -6.56 16.31 0.51
C TYR A 254 -7.18 16.76 1.85
N LEU A 255 -6.95 18.00 2.28
CA LEU A 255 -7.61 18.54 3.47
C LEU A 255 -9.16 18.52 3.33
N GLY A 256 -9.68 18.99 2.20
CA GLY A 256 -11.12 18.95 1.94
C GLY A 256 -11.66 17.53 1.88
N TYR A 257 -10.87 16.62 1.30
CA TYR A 257 -11.17 15.20 1.24
C TYR A 257 -11.21 14.54 2.63
N ASP A 258 -10.24 14.83 3.49
CA ASP A 258 -10.19 14.35 4.87
C ASP A 258 -11.39 14.85 5.68
N LEU A 259 -11.78 16.11 5.48
CA LEU A 259 -12.95 16.68 6.12
C LEU A 259 -14.24 15.98 5.68
N LEU A 260 -14.38 15.66 4.39
CA LEU A 260 -15.51 14.88 3.89
C LEU A 260 -15.56 13.47 4.50
N LEU A 261 -14.42 12.78 4.59
CA LEU A 261 -14.34 11.46 5.22
C LEU A 261 -14.64 11.51 6.72
N ALA A 262 -14.14 12.52 7.42
CA ALA A 262 -14.42 12.72 8.84
C ALA A 262 -15.93 12.97 9.08
N LEU A 263 -16.57 13.78 8.24
CA LEU A 263 -18.02 13.98 8.28
C LEU A 263 -18.80 12.69 8.01
N ALA A 264 -18.35 11.86 7.07
CA ALA A 264 -18.97 10.56 6.81
C ALA A 264 -18.88 9.62 8.03
N LEU A 265 -17.73 9.60 8.71
CA LEU A 265 -17.57 8.84 9.96
C LEU A 265 -18.44 9.38 11.09
N LEU A 266 -18.58 10.70 11.21
CA LEU A 266 -19.43 11.34 12.20
C LEU A 266 -20.90 10.97 11.97
N ALA A 267 -21.35 10.99 10.71
CA ALA A 267 -22.67 10.53 10.33
C ALA A 267 -22.88 9.03 10.64
N ALA A 268 -21.89 8.19 10.34
CA ALA A 268 -21.94 6.76 10.68
C ALA A 268 -22.05 6.54 12.21
N GLY A 269 -21.30 7.30 13.01
CA GLY A 269 -21.37 7.26 14.46
C GLY A 269 -22.72 7.70 15.02
N LEU A 270 -23.31 8.76 14.46
CA LEU A 270 -24.65 9.23 14.84
C LEU A 270 -25.73 8.19 14.52
N LEU A 271 -25.69 7.58 13.33
CA LEU A 271 -26.62 6.51 12.95
C LEU A 271 -26.49 5.29 13.87
N ALA A 272 -25.27 4.89 14.21
CA ALA A 272 -25.02 3.79 15.13
C ALA A 272 -25.52 4.10 16.55
N LEU A 273 -25.41 5.34 17.01
CA LEU A 273 -25.93 5.77 18.30
C LEU A 273 -27.47 5.75 18.32
N GLN A 274 -28.11 6.27 17.27
CA GLN A 274 -29.57 6.25 17.13
C GLN A 274 -30.12 4.83 17.16
N ALA A 275 -29.48 3.90 16.45
CA ALA A 275 -29.88 2.50 16.43
C ALA A 275 -29.74 1.79 17.78
N ARG A 276 -28.90 2.29 18.70
CA ARG A 276 -28.75 1.74 20.07
C ARG A 276 -29.75 2.35 21.07
N LEU A 277 -30.29 3.53 20.77
CA LEU A 277 -31.20 4.25 21.65
C LEU A 277 -32.69 3.99 21.30
N ALA A 278 -32.97 3.47 20.11
CA ALA A 278 -34.28 3.02 19.66
C ALA A 278 -34.56 1.58 20.11
#